data_AF-A0A179F1C1-F1
#
_entry.id   AF-A0A179F1C1-F1
#
_cell.length_a   1.000
_cell.length_b   1.000
_cell.length_c   1.000
_cell.angle_alpha   90.00
_cell.angle_beta   90.00
_cell.angle_gamma   90.00
#
_symmetry.space_group_name_H-M   'P 1'
#
loop_
_entity.id
_entity.type
_entity.pdbx_description
1 polymer ?
#
loop_
_entity_poly.entity_id
_entity_poly.type
_entity_poly.pdbx_seq_one_letter_code
_entity_poly.pdbx_strand_id
1 'polypeptide(L)'
;MALKLPSLTPSRWSQIDSPEFYQSTSHSNTATNSLLEPVAKHILPQIMDEPEWMKDAIAKLVKEHGAVPPPWFMFPDTHPYEICWRMGAGETHIMNFSAWWDKQKEVLDEQGRIEYFRRWPPPPRWLEWMIDAVWEPQPPDSYDESFDYTPYFERVEALGFGSQAEYEQDLEEFGQEDEAGEEDGDDDDDHDDHDHDDQK
;
A
#
# COMPACT_ATOMS: atom_id res chain seq x y z
N MET A 1 69.33 29.21 -21.66
CA MET A 1 68.75 27.87 -21.80
C MET A 1 67.47 27.86 -20.98
N ALA A 2 66.33 27.83 -21.67
CA ALA A 2 65.03 28.21 -21.12
C ALA A 2 64.26 27.01 -20.56
N LEU A 3 63.78 27.16 -19.33
CA LEU A 3 62.76 26.32 -18.69
C LEU A 3 61.41 26.60 -19.36
N LYS A 4 60.67 25.56 -19.75
CA LYS A 4 59.32 25.66 -20.32
C LYS A 4 58.30 25.23 -19.26
N LEU A 5 57.48 26.19 -18.84
CA LEU A 5 56.30 26.04 -17.98
C LEU A 5 55.13 25.36 -18.73
N PRO A 6 54.16 24.73 -18.01
CA PRO A 6 52.93 24.19 -18.60
C PRO A 6 51.84 25.26 -18.71
N SER A 7 50.96 25.16 -19.72
CA SER A 7 49.79 26.03 -19.90
C SER A 7 48.49 25.23 -20.04
N LEU A 8 47.45 25.78 -19.43
CA LEU A 8 46.12 25.23 -19.16
C LEU A 8 45.17 25.16 -20.39
N THR A 9 44.30 24.14 -20.34
CA THR A 9 42.88 23.91 -20.76
C THR A 9 42.16 24.85 -21.78
N PRO A 10 41.06 24.40 -22.45
CA PRO A 10 39.73 24.41 -21.81
C PRO A 10 38.77 23.24 -22.19
N SER A 11 37.74 23.09 -21.35
CA SER A 11 36.59 22.19 -21.45
C SER A 11 35.47 22.68 -22.40
N ARG A 12 34.58 21.73 -22.73
CA ARG A 12 33.10 21.82 -22.79
C ARG A 12 32.41 22.19 -24.13
N TRP A 13 31.61 21.22 -24.58
CA TRP A 13 30.43 21.24 -25.48
C TRP A 13 30.61 21.47 -26.98
N SER A 14 30.18 20.47 -27.77
CA SER A 14 29.11 20.63 -28.77
C SER A 14 28.70 19.27 -29.37
N GLN A 15 27.38 18.98 -29.29
CA GLN A 15 26.53 18.14 -30.18
C GLN A 15 26.96 16.67 -30.40
N ILE A 16 26.27 15.64 -29.87
CA ILE A 16 24.87 15.23 -30.07
C ILE A 16 24.41 15.34 -31.53
N ASP A 17 24.60 14.26 -32.29
CA ASP A 17 23.58 13.71 -33.20
C ASP A 17 24.03 12.30 -33.67
N SER A 18 23.41 11.25 -33.13
CA SER A 18 23.34 9.94 -33.78
C SER A 18 22.16 9.14 -33.22
N PRO A 19 21.26 8.64 -34.08
CA PRO A 19 20.00 8.05 -33.65
C PRO A 19 20.14 6.54 -33.50
N GLU A 20 20.29 6.04 -32.27
CA GLU A 20 19.95 4.64 -31.96
C GLU A 20 18.59 4.62 -31.27
N PHE A 21 17.55 4.65 -32.11
CA PHE A 21 16.17 4.58 -31.70
C PHE A 21 15.80 3.11 -31.39
N TYR A 22 15.65 2.83 -30.10
CA TYR A 22 14.70 1.89 -29.51
C TYR A 22 14.37 0.61 -30.31
N GLN A 23 15.13 -0.47 -30.06
CA GLN A 23 14.52 -1.79 -30.09
C GLN A 23 13.89 -2.04 -28.71
N SER A 24 12.59 -1.79 -28.64
CA SER A 24 11.73 -2.22 -27.55
C SER A 24 11.65 -3.74 -27.56
N THR A 25 12.51 -4.40 -26.80
CA THR A 25 12.30 -5.81 -26.43
C THR A 25 11.33 -5.84 -25.27
N SER A 26 10.03 -5.91 -25.57
CA SER A 26 9.03 -6.43 -24.65
C SER A 26 9.45 -7.82 -24.20
N HIS A 27 10.08 -7.90 -23.03
CA HIS A 27 10.21 -9.16 -22.33
C HIS A 27 8.82 -9.50 -21.82
N SER A 28 8.12 -10.34 -22.57
CA SER A 28 6.97 -11.07 -22.06
C SER A 28 7.43 -11.88 -20.85
N ASN A 29 7.08 -11.43 -19.65
CA ASN A 29 7.17 -12.22 -18.43
C ASN A 29 6.10 -13.33 -18.49
N THR A 30 6.35 -14.35 -19.30
CA THR A 30 5.47 -15.52 -19.44
C THR A 30 6.07 -16.71 -18.68
N ALA A 31 6.31 -16.53 -17.38
CA ALA A 31 6.81 -17.61 -16.52
C ALA A 31 6.24 -17.62 -15.08
N THR A 32 5.30 -16.73 -14.73
CA THR A 32 4.65 -16.73 -13.39
C THR A 32 3.14 -17.00 -13.43
N ASN A 33 2.54 -17.18 -14.61
CA ASN A 33 1.09 -17.43 -14.73
C ASN A 33 0.66 -18.87 -14.42
N SER A 34 1.57 -19.82 -14.30
CA SER A 34 1.20 -21.25 -14.29
C SER A 34 0.55 -21.76 -13.00
N LEU A 35 0.63 -21.03 -11.88
CA LEU A 35 0.04 -21.45 -10.60
C LEU A 35 -1.36 -20.90 -10.33
N LEU A 36 -1.79 -19.85 -11.06
CA LEU A 36 -3.09 -19.19 -10.83
C LEU A 36 -4.07 -19.29 -12.01
N GLU A 37 -3.70 -19.91 -13.14
CA GLU A 37 -4.67 -20.22 -14.21
C GLU A 37 -5.85 -21.13 -13.79
N PRO A 38 -5.75 -22.03 -12.79
CA PRO A 38 -6.91 -22.76 -12.29
C PRO A 38 -7.96 -21.85 -11.65
N VAL A 39 -7.56 -20.67 -11.14
CA VAL A 39 -8.40 -19.77 -10.34
C VAL A 39 -9.50 -19.15 -11.18
N ALA A 40 -9.19 -18.58 -12.35
CA ALA A 40 -10.18 -17.88 -13.16
C ALA A 40 -11.32 -18.81 -13.68
N LYS A 41 -11.05 -20.10 -13.91
CA LYS A 41 -12.05 -21.06 -14.41
C LYS A 41 -12.88 -21.73 -13.32
N HIS A 42 -12.40 -21.84 -12.09
CA HIS A 42 -13.10 -22.50 -10.99
C HIS A 42 -13.84 -21.55 -10.04
N ILE A 43 -13.52 -20.25 -10.02
CA ILE A 43 -14.03 -19.31 -9.01
C ILE A 43 -15.34 -18.61 -9.43
N LEU A 44 -15.55 -18.31 -10.72
CA LEU A 44 -16.78 -17.65 -11.17
C LEU A 44 -18.09 -18.39 -10.79
N PRO A 45 -18.13 -19.75 -10.78
CA PRO A 45 -19.29 -20.49 -10.27
C PRO A 45 -19.43 -20.47 -8.73
N GLN A 46 -18.39 -20.10 -7.98
CA GLN A 46 -18.35 -20.16 -6.51
C GLN A 46 -18.76 -18.82 -5.86
N ILE A 47 -18.78 -17.73 -6.63
CA ILE A 47 -19.26 -16.40 -6.21
C ILE A 47 -20.78 -16.27 -6.48
N MET A 48 -21.48 -17.38 -6.75
CA MET A 48 -22.88 -17.40 -7.21
C MET A 48 -23.90 -16.79 -6.23
N ASP A 49 -23.55 -16.66 -4.94
CA ASP A 49 -24.41 -16.06 -3.92
C ASP A 49 -24.28 -14.53 -3.82
N GLU A 50 -23.28 -13.93 -4.46
CA GLU A 50 -23.08 -12.47 -4.43
C GLU A 50 -23.99 -11.73 -5.42
N PRO A 51 -24.28 -10.43 -5.19
CA PRO A 51 -25.07 -9.64 -6.12
C PRO A 51 -24.36 -9.49 -7.48
N GLU A 52 -25.14 -9.35 -8.55
CA GLU A 52 -24.61 -9.36 -9.94
C GLU A 52 -23.55 -8.29 -10.19
N TRP A 53 -23.72 -7.10 -9.60
CA TRP A 53 -22.73 -6.02 -9.72
C TRP A 53 -21.36 -6.38 -9.14
N MET A 54 -21.32 -7.19 -8.08
CA MET A 54 -20.10 -7.65 -7.43
C MET A 54 -19.43 -8.74 -8.27
N LYS A 55 -20.23 -9.67 -8.82
CA LYS A 55 -19.74 -10.70 -9.76
C LYS A 55 -19.09 -10.08 -10.99
N ASP A 56 -19.73 -9.10 -11.61
CA ASP A 56 -19.20 -8.37 -12.76
C ASP A 56 -17.91 -7.62 -12.41
N ALA A 57 -17.88 -6.95 -11.25
CA ALA A 57 -16.70 -6.24 -10.77
C ALA A 57 -15.51 -7.18 -10.52
N ILE A 58 -15.73 -8.28 -9.81
CA ILE A 58 -14.70 -9.30 -9.55
C ILE A 58 -14.25 -9.94 -10.86
N ALA A 59 -15.16 -10.33 -11.75
CA ALA A 59 -14.83 -10.92 -13.04
C ALA A 59 -13.97 -9.97 -13.89
N LYS A 60 -14.27 -8.66 -13.85
CA LYS A 60 -13.46 -7.64 -14.50
C LYS A 60 -12.05 -7.56 -13.89
N LEU A 61 -11.94 -7.48 -12.56
CA LEU A 61 -10.64 -7.40 -11.88
C LEU A 61 -9.78 -8.65 -12.16
N VAL A 62 -10.36 -9.84 -12.07
CA VAL A 62 -9.68 -11.10 -12.40
C VAL A 62 -9.26 -11.15 -13.87
N LYS A 63 -10.09 -10.66 -14.79
CA LYS A 63 -9.75 -10.59 -16.21
C LYS A 63 -8.58 -9.63 -16.49
N GLU A 64 -8.52 -8.51 -15.80
CA GLU A 64 -7.52 -7.46 -16.01
C GLU A 64 -6.19 -7.79 -15.31
N HIS A 65 -6.24 -8.39 -14.12
CA HIS A 65 -5.07 -8.57 -13.25
C HIS A 65 -4.73 -10.03 -12.96
N GLY A 66 -5.54 -10.98 -13.43
CA GLY A 66 -5.40 -12.42 -13.18
C GLY A 66 -5.91 -12.88 -11.81
N ALA A 67 -6.19 -11.95 -10.90
CA ALA A 67 -6.81 -12.13 -9.59
C ALA A 67 -7.39 -10.77 -9.13
N VAL A 68 -8.18 -10.72 -8.06
CA VAL A 68 -8.57 -9.41 -7.49
C VAL A 68 -7.33 -8.82 -6.80
N PRO A 69 -6.83 -7.63 -7.18
CA PRO A 69 -5.66 -7.04 -6.55
C PRO A 69 -5.91 -6.65 -5.10
N PRO A 70 -4.86 -6.55 -4.27
CA PRO A 70 -5.01 -6.06 -2.90
C PRO A 70 -5.22 -4.53 -2.87
N PRO A 71 -5.67 -3.98 -1.73
CA PRO A 71 -6.06 -2.57 -1.62
C PRO A 71 -4.97 -1.58 -2.07
N TRP A 72 -3.72 -1.79 -1.64
CA TRP A 72 -2.59 -0.92 -1.98
C TRP A 72 -2.22 -0.92 -3.46
N PHE A 73 -2.65 -1.92 -4.24
CA PHE A 73 -2.44 -1.90 -5.68
C PHE A 73 -3.46 -0.97 -6.37
N MET A 74 -4.71 -0.98 -5.91
CA MET A 74 -5.78 -0.15 -6.48
C MET A 74 -5.77 1.28 -5.95
N PHE A 75 -5.33 1.46 -4.70
CA PHE A 75 -5.30 2.73 -3.98
C PHE A 75 -3.91 2.91 -3.32
N PRO A 76 -2.86 3.21 -4.11
CA PRO A 76 -1.48 3.22 -3.61
C PRO A 76 -1.20 4.32 -2.59
N ASP A 77 -1.93 5.44 -2.68
CA ASP A 77 -1.74 6.60 -1.82
C ASP A 77 -2.71 6.61 -0.62
N THR A 78 -3.34 5.47 -0.33
CA THR A 78 -4.38 5.38 0.71
C THR A 78 -3.90 4.54 1.87
N HIS A 79 -3.93 5.13 3.06
CA HIS A 79 -3.55 4.46 4.30
C HIS A 79 -4.60 3.43 4.74
N PRO A 80 -4.23 2.29 5.34
CA PRO A 80 -5.19 1.24 5.76
C PRO A 80 -6.26 1.70 6.75
N TYR A 81 -6.00 2.77 7.51
CA TYR A 81 -6.94 3.33 8.50
C TYR A 81 -7.80 4.49 7.99
N GLU A 82 -7.72 4.80 6.68
CA GLU A 82 -8.51 5.86 6.06
C GLU A 82 -10.00 5.57 6.02
N ILE A 83 -10.80 6.63 6.07
CA ILE A 83 -12.27 6.51 6.08
C ILE A 83 -12.84 5.93 4.78
N CYS A 84 -12.12 6.02 3.67
CA CYS A 84 -12.56 5.53 2.36
C CYS A 84 -12.80 4.00 2.33
N TRP A 85 -12.23 3.24 3.28
CA TRP A 85 -12.48 1.81 3.40
C TRP A 85 -13.86 1.49 3.98
N ARG A 86 -14.48 2.47 4.65
CA ARG A 86 -15.83 2.36 5.23
C ARG A 86 -16.91 3.03 4.39
N MET A 87 -16.52 3.73 3.32
CA MET A 87 -17.46 4.36 2.40
C MET A 87 -16.88 4.59 1.00
N GLY A 88 -17.70 4.34 -0.02
CA GLY A 88 -17.39 4.73 -1.40
C GLY A 88 -16.57 3.69 -2.16
N ALA A 89 -15.58 4.14 -2.95
CA ALA A 89 -14.84 3.27 -3.86
C ALA A 89 -13.92 2.29 -3.11
N GLY A 90 -13.31 2.70 -2.00
CA GLY A 90 -12.47 1.84 -1.16
C GLY A 90 -13.29 0.71 -0.53
N GLU A 91 -14.41 1.04 0.11
CA GLU A 91 -15.37 0.05 0.64
C GLU A 91 -15.82 -0.94 -0.44
N THR A 92 -16.24 -0.43 -1.61
CA THR A 92 -16.67 -1.29 -2.72
C THR A 92 -15.54 -2.26 -3.14
N HIS A 93 -14.29 -1.79 -3.18
CA HIS A 93 -13.16 -2.64 -3.49
C HIS A 93 -12.88 -3.69 -2.40
N ILE A 94 -12.94 -3.32 -1.13
CA ILE A 94 -12.78 -4.26 -0.01
C ILE A 94 -13.88 -5.32 -0.05
N MET A 95 -15.14 -4.97 -0.31
CA MET A 95 -16.22 -5.95 -0.46
C MET A 95 -15.93 -6.94 -1.60
N ASN A 96 -15.51 -6.45 -2.77
CA ASN A 96 -15.13 -7.30 -3.90
C ASN A 96 -13.93 -8.20 -3.56
N PHE A 97 -12.92 -7.65 -2.89
CA PHE A 97 -11.74 -8.38 -2.45
C PHE A 97 -12.11 -9.48 -1.47
N SER A 98 -12.83 -9.16 -0.39
CA SER A 98 -13.22 -10.12 0.64
C SER A 98 -14.05 -11.26 0.07
N ALA A 99 -15.07 -10.95 -0.74
CA ALA A 99 -15.91 -11.98 -1.38
C ALA A 99 -15.09 -12.92 -2.28
N TRP A 100 -14.10 -12.37 -3.00
CA TRP A 100 -13.20 -13.18 -3.82
C TRP A 100 -12.19 -13.98 -2.98
N TRP A 101 -11.61 -13.36 -1.94
CA TRP A 101 -10.56 -13.92 -1.10
C TRP A 101 -11.06 -15.04 -0.21
N ASP A 102 -12.28 -14.92 0.33
CA ASP A 102 -12.91 -15.98 1.12
C ASP A 102 -13.01 -17.28 0.31
N LYS A 103 -13.37 -17.19 -0.97
CA LYS A 103 -13.37 -18.33 -1.89
C LYS A 103 -11.96 -18.81 -2.25
N GLN A 104 -10.98 -17.91 -2.32
CA GLN A 104 -9.60 -18.33 -2.53
C GLN A 104 -9.05 -19.12 -1.33
N LYS A 105 -9.32 -18.68 -0.10
CA LYS A 105 -8.83 -19.33 1.12
C LYS A 105 -9.31 -20.77 1.25
N GLU A 106 -10.48 -21.11 0.71
CA GLU A 106 -11.00 -22.48 0.65
C GLU A 106 -10.16 -23.40 -0.26
N VAL A 107 -9.47 -22.85 -1.26
CA VAL A 107 -8.74 -23.61 -2.30
C VAL A 107 -7.22 -23.48 -2.15
N LEU A 108 -6.74 -22.31 -1.72
CA LEU A 108 -5.32 -22.00 -1.54
C LEU A 108 -4.86 -22.47 -0.16
N ASP A 109 -3.76 -23.21 -0.16
CA ASP A 109 -2.96 -23.44 1.03
C ASP A 109 -2.18 -22.18 1.42
N GLU A 110 -1.50 -22.24 2.57
CA GLU A 110 -0.69 -21.13 3.09
C GLU A 110 0.33 -20.64 2.06
N GLN A 111 1.00 -21.56 1.35
CA GLN A 111 1.97 -21.20 0.33
C GLN A 111 1.30 -20.45 -0.83
N GLY A 112 0.13 -20.89 -1.30
CA GLY A 112 -0.64 -20.19 -2.33
C GLY A 112 -1.04 -18.78 -1.92
N ARG A 113 -1.43 -18.58 -0.65
CA ARG A 113 -1.74 -17.25 -0.09
C ARG A 113 -0.50 -16.36 -0.04
N ILE A 114 0.65 -16.90 0.36
CA ILE A 114 1.94 -16.18 0.36
C ILE A 114 2.34 -15.79 -1.07
N GLU A 115 2.21 -16.70 -2.05
CA GLU A 115 2.53 -16.39 -3.46
C GLU A 115 1.62 -15.32 -4.07
N TYR A 116 0.36 -15.24 -3.64
CA TYR A 116 -0.51 -14.12 -3.99
C TYR A 116 0.07 -12.78 -3.51
N PHE A 117 0.56 -12.69 -2.28
CA PHE A 117 1.18 -11.47 -1.76
C PHE A 117 2.58 -11.21 -2.33
N ARG A 118 3.32 -12.23 -2.79
CA ARG A 118 4.56 -12.02 -3.55
C ARG A 118 4.33 -11.36 -4.91
N ARG A 119 3.17 -11.60 -5.53
CA ARG A 119 2.78 -10.92 -6.77
C ARG A 119 2.52 -9.43 -6.55
N TRP A 120 1.97 -9.08 -5.40
CA TRP A 120 1.64 -7.71 -5.01
C TRP A 120 2.20 -7.41 -3.63
N PRO A 121 3.52 -7.17 -3.51
CA PRO A 121 4.15 -6.96 -2.21
C PRO A 121 3.51 -5.77 -1.50
N PRO A 122 3.07 -5.92 -0.24
CA PRO A 122 2.53 -4.82 0.54
C PRO A 122 3.63 -3.79 0.87
N PRO A 123 3.30 -2.49 0.92
CA PRO A 123 4.12 -1.54 1.66
C PRO A 123 4.02 -1.82 3.17
N PRO A 124 4.99 -1.37 3.98
CA PRO A 124 5.07 -1.74 5.40
C PRO A 124 3.77 -1.54 6.17
N ARG A 125 3.09 -0.39 6.01
CA ARG A 125 1.78 -0.10 6.65
C ARG A 125 0.69 -1.16 6.42
N TRP A 126 0.79 -2.00 5.38
CA TRP A 126 -0.19 -3.05 5.08
C TRP A 126 0.20 -4.45 5.59
N LEU A 127 1.30 -4.60 6.32
CA LEU A 127 1.78 -5.90 6.80
C LEU A 127 0.81 -6.57 7.78
N GLU A 128 0.20 -5.83 8.70
CA GLU A 128 -0.83 -6.38 9.61
C GLU A 128 -2.03 -6.92 8.83
N TRP A 129 -2.51 -6.17 7.84
CA TRP A 129 -3.60 -6.62 6.97
C TRP A 129 -3.23 -7.87 6.16
N MET A 130 -1.99 -7.96 5.67
CA MET A 130 -1.50 -9.17 5.01
C MET A 130 -1.47 -10.37 5.98
N ILE A 131 -1.01 -10.15 7.22
CA ILE A 131 -0.96 -11.19 8.26
C ILE A 131 -2.37 -11.77 8.48
N ASP A 132 -3.37 -10.90 8.64
CA ASP A 132 -4.75 -11.30 8.83
C ASP A 132 -5.28 -12.06 7.60
N ALA A 133 -4.98 -11.58 6.39
CA ALA A 133 -5.43 -12.23 5.16
C ALA A 133 -4.81 -13.62 4.92
N VAL A 134 -3.57 -13.86 5.38
CA VAL A 134 -2.88 -15.15 5.19
C VAL A 134 -3.23 -16.15 6.28
N TRP A 135 -3.14 -15.73 7.55
CA TRP A 135 -3.17 -16.63 8.70
C TRP A 135 -4.40 -16.50 9.59
N GLU A 136 -5.21 -15.45 9.46
CA GLU A 136 -6.39 -15.17 10.30
C GLU A 136 -6.12 -15.44 11.79
N PRO A 137 -5.08 -14.79 12.36
CA PRO A 137 -4.59 -15.14 13.68
C PRO A 137 -5.59 -14.79 14.80
N GLN A 138 -6.48 -13.84 14.51
CA GLN A 138 -7.59 -13.44 15.37
C GLN A 138 -8.91 -14.04 14.88
N PRO A 139 -9.84 -14.41 15.78
CA PRO A 139 -11.18 -14.83 15.39
C PRO A 139 -11.95 -13.66 14.76
N PRO A 140 -12.77 -13.89 13.72
CA PRO A 140 -13.46 -12.83 12.97
C PRO A 140 -14.43 -11.98 13.81
N ASP A 141 -14.94 -12.52 14.92
CA ASP A 141 -15.85 -11.82 15.84
C ASP A 141 -15.16 -11.34 17.13
N SER A 142 -13.82 -11.36 17.16
CA SER A 142 -13.00 -11.05 18.33
C SER A 142 -11.74 -10.32 17.88
N TYR A 143 -11.89 -9.00 17.69
CA TYR A 143 -10.74 -8.11 17.61
C TYR A 143 -10.25 -7.85 19.04
N ASP A 144 -9.12 -8.45 19.37
CA ASP A 144 -8.39 -8.19 20.60
C ASP A 144 -7.28 -7.18 20.27
N GLU A 145 -7.48 -5.93 20.67
CA GLU A 145 -6.48 -4.86 20.55
C GLU A 145 -5.16 -5.21 21.26
N SER A 146 -5.17 -6.17 22.20
CA SER A 146 -3.98 -6.66 22.89
C SER A 146 -3.34 -7.89 22.25
N PHE A 147 -3.81 -8.31 21.07
CA PHE A 147 -3.25 -9.43 20.35
C PHE A 147 -1.80 -9.16 19.95
N ASP A 148 -0.91 -10.11 20.30
CA ASP A 148 0.51 -9.99 19.99
C ASP A 148 0.80 -10.47 18.55
N TYR A 149 0.99 -9.50 17.66
CA TYR A 149 1.38 -9.73 16.27
C TYR A 149 2.87 -10.06 16.09
N THR A 150 3.71 -9.90 17.12
CA THR A 150 5.17 -10.11 17.02
C THR A 150 5.56 -11.45 16.37
N PRO A 151 4.96 -12.60 16.74
CA PRO A 151 5.32 -13.89 16.13
C PRO A 151 4.97 -13.98 14.63
N TYR A 152 4.03 -13.16 14.16
CA TYR A 152 3.65 -13.08 12.75
C TYR A 152 4.56 -12.13 11.98
N PHE A 153 4.99 -11.03 12.59
CA PHE A 153 6.02 -10.18 12.00
C PHE A 153 7.34 -10.91 11.80
N GLU A 154 7.77 -11.74 12.76
CA GLU A 154 8.95 -12.61 12.57
C GLU A 154 8.80 -13.53 11.34
N ARG A 155 7.59 -14.05 11.10
CA ARG A 155 7.31 -14.88 9.92
C ARG A 155 7.34 -14.06 8.63
N VAL A 156 6.72 -12.88 8.62
CA VAL A 156 6.69 -11.95 7.49
C VAL A 156 8.10 -11.50 7.10
N GLU A 157 8.94 -11.20 8.09
CA GLU A 157 10.34 -10.84 7.90
C GLU A 157 11.14 -12.02 7.32
N ALA A 158 10.97 -13.23 7.87
CA ALA A 158 11.60 -14.44 7.33
C ALA A 158 11.16 -14.77 5.90
N LEU A 159 9.96 -14.34 5.50
CA LEU A 159 9.42 -14.47 4.14
C LEU A 159 9.90 -13.35 3.19
N GLY A 160 10.52 -12.29 3.72
CA GLY A 160 11.09 -11.18 2.97
C GLY A 160 10.12 -10.06 2.60
N PHE A 161 9.01 -9.91 3.34
CA PHE A 161 7.99 -8.88 3.06
C PHE A 161 8.25 -7.55 3.79
N GLY A 162 9.02 -7.58 4.87
CA GLY A 162 9.32 -6.41 5.72
C GLY A 162 9.35 -6.81 7.19
N SER A 163 9.82 -5.91 8.03
CA SER A 163 9.96 -6.08 9.49
C SER A 163 8.89 -5.31 10.26
N GLN A 164 8.72 -5.66 11.53
CA GLN A 164 7.85 -4.91 12.44
C GLN A 164 8.32 -3.46 12.61
N ALA A 165 9.63 -3.22 12.66
CA ALA A 165 10.18 -1.86 12.80
C ALA A 165 9.85 -0.99 11.59
N GLU A 166 9.90 -1.55 10.36
CA GLU A 166 9.50 -0.83 9.15
C GLU A 166 7.99 -0.53 9.14
N TYR A 167 7.16 -1.45 9.65
CA TYR A 167 5.72 -1.23 9.82
C TYR A 167 5.45 -0.06 10.78
N GLU A 168 6.01 -0.10 11.98
CA GLU A 168 5.83 0.93 13.01
C GLU A 168 6.32 2.29 12.52
N GLN A 169 7.50 2.34 11.89
CA GLN A 169 8.03 3.58 11.31
C GLN A 169 7.12 4.16 10.22
N ASP A 170 6.61 3.33 9.31
CA ASP A 170 5.76 3.77 8.19
C ASP A 170 4.37 4.24 8.66
N LEU A 171 3.88 3.71 9.79
CA LEU A 171 2.68 4.22 10.47
C LEU A 171 2.92 5.56 11.17
N GLU A 172 4.04 5.70 11.88
CA GLU A 172 4.39 6.94 12.58
C GLU A 172 4.63 8.11 11.63
N GLU A 173 5.28 7.87 10.48
CA GLU A 173 5.56 8.90 9.47
C GLU A 173 4.26 9.45 8.87
N PHE A 174 3.27 8.59 8.62
CA PHE A 174 1.97 9.02 8.09
C PHE A 174 1.14 9.80 9.11
N GLY A 175 1.28 9.48 10.42
CA GLY A 175 0.57 10.19 11.49
C GLY A 175 1.12 11.59 11.83
N GLN A 176 2.31 11.93 11.36
CA GLN A 176 2.96 13.22 11.66
C GLN A 176 2.54 14.37 10.75
N GLU A 177 1.83 14.12 9.64
CA GLU A 177 1.42 15.19 8.72
C GLU A 177 0.34 16.11 9.32
N ASP A 178 -0.37 15.66 10.36
CA ASP A 178 -1.51 16.38 10.96
C ASP A 178 -1.16 17.20 12.22
N GLU A 179 0.01 17.01 12.84
CA GLU A 179 0.37 17.66 14.13
C GLU A 179 1.28 18.90 13.99
N ALA A 180 1.75 19.25 12.79
CA ALA A 180 2.65 20.39 12.59
C ALA A 180 1.95 21.77 12.55
N GLY A 181 0.78 21.92 13.21
CA GLY A 181 -0.15 23.03 12.97
C GLY A 181 -0.77 23.77 14.17
N GLU A 182 -0.53 23.41 15.42
CA GLU A 182 -1.12 24.13 16.58
C GLU A 182 -0.10 24.38 17.70
N GLU A 183 0.85 25.29 17.46
CA GLU A 183 1.39 26.15 18.53
C GLU A 183 0.63 27.49 18.47
N ASP A 184 -0.63 27.50 18.93
CA ASP A 184 -1.30 28.76 19.29
C ASP A 184 -0.85 29.11 20.72
N GLY A 185 0.09 30.06 20.77
CA GLY A 185 0.71 30.54 21.98
C GLY A 185 -0.29 31.06 23.02
N ASP A 186 -0.16 30.52 24.21
CA ASP A 186 -0.46 31.24 25.45
C ASP A 186 0.48 32.46 25.52
N ASP A 187 0.03 33.61 25.03
CA ASP A 187 0.54 34.90 25.47
C ASP A 187 -0.58 35.60 26.25
N ASP A 188 -0.53 35.36 27.57
CA ASP A 188 -1.03 36.27 28.59
C ASP A 188 -0.45 37.68 28.33
N ASP A 189 -1.31 38.65 27.99
CA ASP A 189 -0.97 40.07 28.15
C ASP A 189 -2.08 40.74 28.97
N ASP A 190 -1.80 40.83 30.27
CA ASP A 190 -2.33 41.82 31.20
C ASP A 190 -2.23 43.22 30.58
N HIS A 191 -3.33 43.99 30.62
CA HIS A 191 -3.42 45.46 30.73
C HIS A 191 -4.84 45.88 30.29
N ASP A 192 -5.59 46.79 30.91
CA ASP A 192 -5.27 47.79 31.93
C ASP A 192 -6.62 48.24 32.54
N ASP A 193 -6.59 48.62 33.81
CA ASP A 193 -7.67 49.35 34.47
C ASP A 193 -8.07 50.59 33.66
N HIS A 194 -9.36 50.75 33.37
CA HIS A 194 -9.92 52.10 33.22
C HIS A 194 -11.30 52.19 33.86
N ASP A 195 -11.28 52.64 35.11
CA ASP A 195 -12.28 53.54 35.65
C ASP A 195 -12.63 54.61 34.61
N HIS A 196 -13.92 54.72 34.26
CA HIS A 196 -14.51 56.02 34.01
C HIS A 196 -16.01 56.04 34.35
N ASP A 197 -16.26 56.87 35.36
CA ASP A 197 -17.48 57.52 35.82
C ASP A 197 -18.52 57.88 34.73
N ASP A 198 -19.78 57.76 35.16
CA ASP A 198 -20.89 58.71 34.99
C ASP A 198 -22.02 58.51 33.93
N GLN A 199 -23.24 58.77 34.44
CA GLN A 199 -24.51 59.17 33.80
C GLN A 199 -25.39 58.17 33.02
N LYS A 200 -26.48 57.72 33.67
CA LYS A 200 -27.80 58.41 33.63
C LYS A 200 -28.83 57.84 34.60
#